data_AF-A0A7R9W041-F1
#
_entry.id   AF-A0A7R9W041-F1
#
_cell.length_a   1.000
_cell.length_b   1.000
_cell.length_c   1.000
_cell.angle_alpha   90.00
_cell.angle_beta   90.00
_cell.angle_gamma   90.00
#
_symmetry.space_group_name_H-M   'P 1'
#
loop_
_entity.id
_entity.type
_entity.pdbx_description
1 polymer ?
#
loop_
_entity_poly.entity_id
_entity_poly.type
_entity_poly.pdbx_seq_one_letter_code
_entity_poly.pdbx_strand_id
1 'polypeptide(L)'
;ELARHAGGAVLREADCLRTPVPFTHLLCEDNTFAKSLKFLLALGAGRPLVGPSWLEACRQASVLLNVREEHMMVDEKAQRELQFSPWGTYTRVLREGRVLELRQPGGGRRGMRCLLTPALIREEKDKATLPLVIDAAGGQLLPQIIDAAGSQNGKRDGRGSTGGSGVRGDNTSDDWGPPELVLGVQKDVVWARCHLPKLTRVYSRDALIACVVRGKLDLPRPLFVAG
;
A
#
# COMPACT_ATOMS: atom_id res chain seq x y z
N GLU A 1 -12.13 -7.94 26.19
CA GLU A 1 -13.52 -8.22 26.64
C GLU A 1 -14.52 -7.14 26.23
N LEU A 2 -14.14 -5.85 26.33
CA LEU A 2 -14.97 -4.71 25.91
C LEU A 2 -15.56 -4.83 24.50
N ALA A 3 -14.71 -5.14 23.51
CA ALA A 3 -15.17 -5.33 22.13
C ALA A 3 -16.23 -6.45 22.01
N ARG A 4 -16.11 -7.55 22.77
CA ARG A 4 -17.08 -8.65 22.75
C ARG A 4 -18.41 -8.28 23.38
N HIS A 5 -18.40 -7.49 24.45
CA HIS A 5 -19.62 -6.98 25.09
C HIS A 5 -20.45 -6.10 24.14
N ALA A 6 -19.80 -5.34 23.27
CA ALA A 6 -20.48 -4.53 22.26
C ALA A 6 -20.86 -5.32 20.99
N GLY A 7 -20.69 -6.65 20.97
CA GLY A 7 -20.99 -7.50 19.80
C GLY A 7 -19.88 -7.57 18.74
N GLY A 8 -18.68 -7.09 19.05
CA GLY A 8 -17.51 -7.12 18.18
C GLY A 8 -16.57 -8.32 18.40
N ALA A 9 -15.60 -8.47 17.50
CA ALA A 9 -14.54 -9.47 17.59
C ALA A 9 -13.16 -8.82 17.49
N VAL A 10 -12.18 -9.38 18.20
CA VAL A 10 -10.78 -8.98 18.12
C VAL A 10 -10.05 -10.00 17.25
N LEU A 11 -9.43 -9.54 16.18
CA LEU A 11 -8.61 -10.38 15.31
C LEU A 11 -7.27 -10.69 15.96
N ARG A 12 -6.75 -11.88 15.69
CA ARG A 12 -5.38 -12.23 16.09
C ARG A 12 -4.40 -11.48 15.19
N GLU A 13 -3.23 -11.18 15.72
CA GLU A 13 -2.21 -10.41 15.00
C GLU A 13 -1.83 -11.02 13.64
N ALA A 14 -1.65 -12.34 13.60
CA ALA A 14 -1.35 -13.07 12.36
C ALA A 14 -2.43 -12.91 11.29
N ASP A 15 -3.68 -12.69 11.69
CA ASP A 15 -4.81 -12.51 10.77
C ASP A 15 -4.95 -11.07 10.28
N CYS A 16 -4.28 -10.09 10.91
CA CYS A 16 -4.41 -8.67 10.57
C CYS A 16 -3.62 -8.27 9.31
N LEU A 17 -2.62 -9.05 8.92
CA LEU A 17 -1.63 -8.70 7.89
C LEU A 17 -1.93 -9.38 6.54
N ARG A 18 -3.15 -9.17 6.04
CA ARG A 18 -3.59 -9.70 4.75
C ARG A 18 -4.44 -8.69 4.02
N THR A 19 -4.60 -8.91 2.72
CA THR A 19 -5.52 -8.15 1.88
C THR A 19 -6.62 -9.08 1.31
N PRO A 20 -7.89 -8.61 1.23
CA PRO A 20 -8.37 -7.32 1.72
C PRO A 20 -8.24 -7.18 3.25
N VAL A 21 -8.06 -5.96 3.73
CA VAL A 21 -7.85 -5.66 5.16
C VAL A 21 -9.03 -6.20 5.97
N PRO A 22 -8.81 -7.20 6.85
CA PRO A 22 -9.90 -8.00 7.43
C PRO A 22 -10.54 -7.37 8.66
N PHE A 23 -9.98 -6.27 9.18
CA PHE A 23 -10.52 -5.54 10.31
C PHE A 23 -11.28 -4.29 9.87
N THR A 24 -12.25 -3.89 10.69
CA THR A 24 -13.08 -2.70 10.46
C THR A 24 -12.58 -1.48 11.23
N HIS A 25 -11.91 -1.67 12.37
CA HIS A 25 -11.38 -0.63 13.24
C HIS A 25 -9.97 -1.03 13.70
N LEU A 26 -9.08 -0.05 13.89
CA LEU A 26 -7.83 -0.28 14.60
C LEU A 26 -7.89 0.45 15.94
N LEU A 27 -7.80 -0.31 17.03
CA LEU A 27 -7.72 0.24 18.39
C LEU A 27 -6.28 0.67 18.68
N CYS A 28 -6.12 1.90 19.18
CA CYS A 28 -4.84 2.49 19.55
C CYS A 28 -4.80 2.69 21.06
N GLU A 29 -4.24 1.73 21.82
CA GLU A 29 -4.31 1.70 23.29
C GLU A 29 -3.70 2.95 23.94
N ASP A 30 -2.53 3.40 23.49
CA ASP A 30 -1.83 4.55 24.07
C ASP A 30 -2.10 5.87 23.33
N ASN A 31 -3.13 5.91 22.48
CA ASN A 31 -3.40 7.03 21.55
C ASN A 31 -2.17 7.48 20.74
N THR A 32 -1.16 6.62 20.59
CA THR A 32 0.13 6.97 19.98
C THR A 32 0.19 6.43 18.56
N PHE A 33 0.63 7.27 17.63
CA PHE A 33 0.79 6.88 16.24
C PHE A 33 2.06 6.05 16.05
N ALA A 34 1.89 4.78 15.72
CA ALA A 34 2.98 3.93 15.28
C ALA A 34 3.00 3.86 13.76
N LYS A 35 4.16 4.09 13.12
CA LYS A 35 4.38 3.79 11.69
C LYS A 35 4.48 2.28 11.42
N SER A 36 3.62 1.49 12.05
CA SER A 36 3.57 0.04 11.87
C SER A 36 2.73 -0.34 10.67
N LEU A 37 2.91 -1.55 10.15
CA LEU A 37 2.14 -2.04 9.01
C LEU A 37 0.62 -1.99 9.27
N LYS A 38 0.15 -2.36 10.48
CA LYS A 38 -1.28 -2.31 10.83
C LYS A 38 -1.88 -0.91 10.67
N PHE A 39 -1.15 0.13 11.07
CA PHE A 39 -1.58 1.52 10.91
C PHE A 39 -1.66 1.92 9.44
N LEU A 40 -0.66 1.53 8.64
CA LEU A 40 -0.65 1.83 7.22
C LEU A 40 -1.77 1.11 6.47
N LEU A 41 -2.06 -0.15 6.81
CA LEU A 41 -3.19 -0.91 6.26
C LEU A 41 -4.52 -0.28 6.65
N ALA A 42 -4.67 0.11 7.92
CA ALA A 42 -5.88 0.79 8.41
C ALA A 42 -6.13 2.10 7.65
N LEU A 43 -5.13 2.98 7.59
CA LEU A 43 -5.24 4.28 6.90
C LEU A 43 -5.46 4.10 5.39
N GLY A 44 -4.72 3.19 4.75
CA GLY A 44 -4.88 2.90 3.32
C GLY A 44 -6.28 2.42 2.97
N ALA A 45 -6.84 1.52 3.79
CA ALA A 45 -8.18 0.97 3.59
C ALA A 45 -9.31 1.86 4.14
N GLY A 46 -9.01 3.04 4.69
CA GLY A 46 -10.00 3.94 5.29
C GLY A 46 -10.66 3.36 6.54
N ARG A 47 -9.94 2.56 7.32
CA ARG A 47 -10.40 2.09 8.63
C ARG A 47 -10.11 3.16 9.69
N PRO A 48 -11.07 3.49 10.57
CA PRO A 48 -10.86 4.44 11.63
C PRO A 48 -9.81 3.93 12.62
N LEU A 49 -8.95 4.85 13.05
CA LEU A 49 -8.00 4.66 14.13
C LEU A 49 -8.65 5.20 15.41
N VAL A 50 -9.15 4.31 16.25
CA VAL A 50 -9.98 4.66 17.42
C VAL A 50 -9.20 4.52 18.72
N GLY A 51 -9.45 5.43 19.65
CA GLY A 51 -8.92 5.34 21.01
C GLY A 51 -9.79 4.45 21.92
N PRO A 52 -9.35 4.21 23.17
CA PRO A 52 -10.14 3.47 24.16
C PRO A 52 -11.51 4.10 24.46
N SER A 53 -11.64 5.44 24.30
CA SER A 53 -12.88 6.18 24.50
C SER A 53 -14.03 5.67 23.64
N TRP A 54 -13.75 5.23 22.41
CA TRP A 54 -14.76 4.65 21.53
C TRP A 54 -15.32 3.33 22.06
N LEU A 55 -14.46 2.44 22.53
CA LEU A 55 -14.88 1.17 23.11
C LEU A 55 -15.69 1.35 24.38
N GLU A 56 -15.31 2.34 25.20
CA GLU A 56 -16.05 2.68 26.40
C GLU A 56 -17.44 3.24 26.07
N ALA A 57 -17.55 4.12 25.06
CA ALA A 57 -18.84 4.59 24.56
C ALA A 57 -19.71 3.46 24.00
N CYS A 58 -19.11 2.51 23.25
CA CYS A 58 -19.81 1.33 22.75
C CYS A 58 -20.29 0.42 23.89
N ARG A 59 -19.49 0.27 24.95
CA ARG A 59 -19.88 -0.49 26.14
C ARG A 59 -21.08 0.14 26.84
N GLN A 60 -21.04 1.45 27.07
CA GLN A 60 -22.14 2.18 27.71
C GLN A 60 -23.43 2.09 26.89
N ALA A 61 -23.33 2.16 25.57
CA ALA A 61 -24.47 2.02 24.66
C ALA A 61 -24.89 0.56 24.41
N SER A 62 -24.10 -0.42 24.87
CA SER A 62 -24.27 -1.86 24.56
C SER A 62 -24.39 -2.17 23.06
N VAL A 63 -23.74 -1.37 22.22
CA VAL A 63 -23.77 -1.50 20.76
C VAL A 63 -22.52 -0.86 20.14
N LEU A 64 -22.09 -1.34 18.98
CA LEU A 64 -21.06 -0.66 18.20
C LEU A 64 -21.58 0.67 17.64
N LEU A 65 -21.02 1.77 18.13
CA LEU A 65 -21.37 3.11 17.68
C LEU A 65 -20.64 3.47 16.39
N ASN A 66 -21.29 4.28 15.57
CA ASN A 66 -20.61 4.97 14.49
C ASN A 66 -19.46 5.82 15.03
N VAL A 67 -18.30 5.74 14.39
CA VAL A 67 -17.13 6.53 14.77
C VAL A 67 -17.40 8.00 14.53
N ARG A 68 -16.96 8.83 15.47
CA ARG A 68 -17.03 10.29 15.43
C ARG A 68 -15.63 10.85 15.68
N GLU A 69 -15.45 12.14 15.48
CA GLU A 69 -14.14 12.78 15.63
C GLU A 69 -13.59 12.62 17.05
N GLU A 70 -14.43 12.73 18.08
CA GLU A 70 -14.05 12.56 19.49
C GLU A 70 -13.60 11.14 19.87
N HIS A 71 -13.86 10.16 19.00
CA HIS A 71 -13.50 8.75 19.18
C HIS A 71 -12.15 8.41 18.56
N MET A 72 -11.61 9.29 17.72
CA MET A 72 -10.36 9.03 17.00
C MET A 72 -9.18 9.08 17.96
N MET A 73 -8.14 8.33 17.63
CA MET A 73 -6.86 8.49 18.33
C MET A 73 -6.33 9.92 18.17
N VAL A 74 -5.67 10.43 19.21
CA VAL A 74 -5.09 11.78 19.20
C VAL A 74 -3.61 11.72 19.59
N ASP A 75 -2.74 11.82 18.59
CA ASP A 75 -1.30 12.03 18.76
C ASP A 75 -0.90 13.38 18.15
N GLU A 76 -0.94 14.46 18.94
CA GLU A 76 -0.68 15.82 18.44
C GLU A 76 0.73 16.00 17.88
N LYS A 77 1.71 15.25 18.43
CA LYS A 77 3.09 15.31 17.97
C LYS A 77 3.18 14.71 16.57
N ALA A 78 2.71 13.47 16.39
CA ALA A 78 2.73 12.81 15.10
C ALA A 78 1.88 13.55 14.05
N GLN A 79 0.71 14.10 14.45
CA GLN A 79 -0.14 14.89 13.56
C GLN A 79 0.58 16.12 13.02
N ARG A 80 1.32 16.85 13.87
CA ARG A 80 2.13 18.01 13.44
C ARG A 80 3.31 17.59 12.58
N GLU A 81 4.08 16.59 13.00
CA GLU A 81 5.28 16.13 12.29
C GLU A 81 4.96 15.55 10.90
N LEU A 82 3.86 14.80 10.79
CA LEU A 82 3.46 14.13 9.55
C LEU A 82 2.43 14.94 8.76
N GLN A 83 1.92 16.03 9.32
CA GLN A 83 0.90 16.91 8.74
C GLN A 83 -0.35 16.13 8.31
N PHE A 84 -0.92 15.36 9.25
CA PHE A 84 -2.13 14.59 9.01
C PHE A 84 -3.11 14.71 10.19
N SER A 85 -4.36 14.35 9.95
CA SER A 85 -5.40 14.19 10.97
C SER A 85 -6.02 12.81 10.78
N PRO A 86 -6.10 11.94 11.82
CA PRO A 86 -6.74 10.64 11.70
C PRO A 86 -8.18 10.74 11.20
N TRP A 87 -8.95 11.70 11.73
CA TRP A 87 -10.33 11.97 11.29
C TRP A 87 -10.37 12.49 9.85
N GLY A 88 -9.49 13.43 9.52
CA GLY A 88 -9.38 13.98 8.16
C GLY A 88 -9.04 12.91 7.12
N THR A 89 -8.10 12.01 7.42
CA THR A 89 -7.74 10.90 6.54
C THR A 89 -8.91 9.92 6.38
N TYR A 90 -9.54 9.51 7.49
CA TYR A 90 -10.68 8.60 7.47
C TYR A 90 -11.86 9.13 6.64
N THR A 91 -12.29 10.35 6.92
CA THR A 91 -13.42 10.99 6.23
C THR A 91 -13.12 11.25 4.76
N ARG A 92 -11.87 11.58 4.41
CA ARG A 92 -11.45 11.70 3.01
C ARG A 92 -11.58 10.38 2.28
N VAL A 93 -11.10 9.26 2.84
CA VAL A 93 -11.23 7.95 2.17
C VAL A 93 -12.69 7.56 1.97
N LEU A 94 -13.56 7.84 2.94
CA LEU A 94 -15.00 7.57 2.78
C LEU A 94 -15.66 8.38 1.65
N ARG A 95 -15.28 9.66 1.49
CA ARG A 95 -15.90 10.57 0.52
C ARG A 95 -15.26 10.48 -0.86
N GLU A 96 -13.94 10.39 -0.89
CA GLU A 96 -13.12 10.54 -2.08
C GLU A 96 -12.58 9.20 -2.58
N GLY A 97 -12.67 8.13 -1.79
CA GLY A 97 -12.09 6.81 -2.04
C GLY A 97 -10.64 6.71 -1.58
N ARG A 98 -10.03 5.55 -1.80
CA ARG A 98 -8.68 5.28 -1.29
C ARG A 98 -7.62 6.04 -2.10
N VAL A 99 -6.47 6.29 -1.47
CA VAL A 99 -5.45 7.22 -1.99
C VAL A 99 -4.87 6.81 -3.34
N LEU A 100 -4.83 5.50 -3.66
CA LEU A 100 -4.37 4.97 -4.94
C LEU A 100 -5.54 4.56 -5.86
N GLU A 101 -6.77 5.00 -5.58
CA GLU A 101 -7.89 4.81 -6.51
C GLU A 101 -8.00 5.99 -7.47
N LEU A 102 -8.13 5.67 -8.76
CA LEU A 102 -8.36 6.63 -9.82
C LEU A 102 -9.83 6.61 -10.23
N ARG A 103 -10.45 7.79 -10.24
CA ARG A 103 -11.79 7.97 -10.81
C ARG A 103 -11.73 7.79 -12.33
N GLN A 104 -12.60 6.95 -12.85
CA GLN A 104 -12.75 6.72 -14.28
C GLN A 104 -13.84 7.62 -14.87
N PRO A 105 -13.72 7.99 -16.17
CA PRO A 105 -14.85 8.53 -16.92
C PRO A 105 -16.03 7.55 -16.82
N GLY A 106 -17.18 7.99 -16.29
CA GLY A 106 -18.32 7.12 -16.01
C GLY A 106 -18.54 6.76 -14.54
N GLY A 107 -17.75 7.31 -13.61
CA GLY A 107 -18.01 7.20 -12.17
C GLY A 107 -17.44 5.95 -11.48
N GLY A 108 -16.86 5.04 -12.24
CA GLY A 108 -16.11 3.90 -11.71
C GLY A 108 -14.81 4.30 -11.02
N ARG A 109 -14.24 3.37 -10.24
CA ARG A 109 -12.92 3.51 -9.62
C ARG A 109 -12.05 2.33 -10.05
N ARG A 110 -10.79 2.59 -10.34
CA ARG A 110 -9.78 1.54 -10.55
C ARG A 110 -8.54 1.82 -9.72
N GLY A 111 -7.76 0.78 -9.44
CA GLY A 111 -6.47 0.97 -8.80
C GLY A 111 -5.46 1.63 -9.72
N MET A 112 -4.64 2.49 -9.13
CA MET A 112 -3.44 3.03 -9.73
C MET A 112 -2.43 1.90 -9.89
N ARG A 113 -1.85 1.77 -11.08
CA ARG A 113 -0.84 0.76 -11.37
C ARG A 113 0.50 1.17 -10.79
N CYS A 114 0.97 0.41 -9.81
CA CYS A 114 2.20 0.66 -9.08
C CYS A 114 3.28 -0.34 -9.50
N LEU A 115 4.49 0.14 -9.71
CA LEU A 115 5.66 -0.69 -9.97
C LEU A 115 6.70 -0.49 -8.87
N LEU A 116 7.23 -1.58 -8.35
CA LEU A 116 8.38 -1.57 -7.44
C LEU A 116 9.63 -1.90 -8.23
N THR A 117 10.66 -1.05 -8.15
CA THR A 117 11.92 -1.30 -8.83
C THR A 117 12.73 -2.44 -8.18
N PRO A 118 13.61 -3.13 -8.93
CA PRO A 118 14.36 -4.27 -8.40
C PRO A 118 15.27 -3.96 -7.22
N ALA A 119 15.94 -2.80 -7.16
CA ALA A 119 16.78 -2.48 -5.99
C ALA A 119 15.93 -2.18 -4.75
N LEU A 120 14.79 -1.50 -4.89
CA LEU A 120 13.89 -1.27 -3.75
C LEU A 120 13.40 -2.60 -3.15
N ILE A 121 12.97 -3.55 -3.99
CA ILE A 121 12.51 -4.86 -3.52
C ILE A 121 13.63 -5.62 -2.80
N ARG A 122 14.88 -5.48 -3.25
CA ARG A 122 16.05 -6.10 -2.60
C ARG A 122 16.41 -5.43 -1.27
N GLU A 123 16.20 -4.13 -1.15
CA GLU A 123 16.51 -3.36 0.06
C GLU A 123 15.37 -3.39 1.10
N GLU A 124 14.14 -3.73 0.71
CA GLU A 124 13.01 -3.84 1.64
C GLU A 124 13.23 -5.03 2.60
N LYS A 125 13.22 -4.74 3.90
CA LYS A 125 13.40 -5.75 4.95
C LYS A 125 12.30 -6.81 4.93
N ASP A 126 11.07 -6.37 4.70
CA ASP A 126 9.90 -7.23 4.56
C ASP A 126 9.25 -7.00 3.18
N LYS A 127 9.41 -7.99 2.30
CA LYS A 127 8.93 -7.95 0.93
C LYS A 127 7.40 -7.87 0.82
N ALA A 128 6.66 -8.20 1.88
CA ALA A 128 5.20 -8.12 1.89
C ALA A 128 4.68 -6.72 2.25
N THR A 129 5.46 -5.90 2.95
CA THR A 129 5.01 -4.59 3.47
C THR A 129 4.50 -3.67 2.36
N LEU A 130 5.29 -3.41 1.32
CA LEU A 130 4.88 -2.48 0.24
C LEU A 130 3.69 -3.01 -0.59
N PRO A 131 3.68 -4.28 -1.05
CA PRO A 131 2.51 -4.85 -1.72
C PRO A 131 1.22 -4.72 -0.90
N LEU A 132 1.25 -5.05 0.39
CA LEU A 132 0.07 -4.96 1.25
C LEU A 132 -0.40 -3.51 1.43
N VAL A 133 0.52 -2.56 1.58
CA VAL A 133 0.17 -1.13 1.71
C VAL A 133 -0.43 -0.59 0.42
N ILE A 134 0.15 -0.93 -0.75
CA ILE A 134 -0.36 -0.52 -2.06
C ILE A 134 -1.79 -1.05 -2.25
N ASP A 135 -2.01 -2.33 -2.01
CA ASP A 135 -3.32 -2.95 -2.20
C ASP A 135 -4.36 -2.41 -1.20
N ALA A 136 -4.01 -2.27 0.08
CA ALA A 136 -4.88 -1.66 1.08
C ALA A 136 -5.28 -0.23 0.69
N ALA A 137 -4.35 0.54 0.10
CA ALA A 137 -4.57 1.89 -0.43
C ALA A 137 -5.34 1.93 -1.75
N GLY A 138 -5.78 0.77 -2.27
CA GLY A 138 -6.56 0.64 -3.50
C GLY A 138 -5.72 0.63 -4.77
N GLY A 139 -4.40 0.53 -4.67
CA GLY A 139 -3.49 0.43 -5.81
C GLY A 139 -3.39 -1.01 -6.32
N GLN A 140 -2.81 -1.14 -7.51
CA GLN A 140 -2.57 -2.43 -8.15
C GLN A 140 -1.08 -2.60 -8.39
N LEU A 141 -0.47 -3.61 -7.78
CA LEU A 141 0.92 -3.93 -8.05
C LEU A 141 1.04 -4.58 -9.44
N LEU A 142 1.84 -3.97 -10.31
CA LEU A 142 2.19 -4.57 -11.59
C LEU A 142 3.16 -5.74 -11.37
N PRO A 143 3.05 -6.82 -12.18
CA PRO A 143 4.12 -7.80 -12.26
C PRO A 143 5.43 -7.06 -12.54
N GLN A 144 6.49 -7.43 -11.82
CA GLN A 144 7.78 -6.81 -12.05
C GLN A 144 8.15 -7.00 -13.52
N ILE A 145 8.64 -5.94 -14.16
CA ILE A 145 9.34 -6.04 -15.43
C ILE A 145 10.70 -6.68 -15.12
N ILE A 146 10.67 -7.97 -14.77
CA ILE A 146 11.86 -8.81 -14.78
C ILE A 146 11.92 -9.31 -16.21
N ASP A 147 12.60 -8.56 -17.09
CA ASP A 147 13.26 -9.14 -18.25
C ASP A 147 14.15 -8.10 -18.93
N ALA A 148 15.44 -8.47 -19.06
CA ALA A 148 16.44 -8.06 -20.08
C ALA A 148 17.89 -7.93 -19.57
N ALA A 149 18.18 -8.08 -18.27
CA ALA A 149 19.57 -7.94 -17.75
C ALA A 149 20.10 -9.14 -16.93
N GLY A 150 19.39 -10.27 -16.92
CA GLY A 150 19.77 -11.48 -16.17
C GLY A 150 20.33 -12.64 -17.01
N SER A 151 20.25 -12.58 -18.34
CA SER A 151 20.77 -13.64 -19.22
C SER A 151 22.20 -13.34 -19.69
N GLN A 152 23.10 -13.06 -18.75
CA GLN A 152 24.55 -13.14 -18.97
C GLN A 152 25.18 -13.96 -17.83
N ASN A 153 24.77 -15.22 -17.72
CA ASN A 153 25.57 -16.28 -17.11
C ASN A 153 25.08 -17.65 -17.59
N GLY A 154 24.91 -17.77 -18.91
CA GLY A 154 24.75 -19.05 -19.61
C GLY A 154 26.10 -19.41 -20.23
N LYS A 155 26.92 -20.11 -19.46
CA LYS A 155 28.14 -20.78 -19.91
C LYS A 155 27.85 -21.52 -21.22
N ARG A 156 28.54 -21.16 -22.30
CA ARG A 156 28.55 -21.94 -23.56
C ARG A 156 29.23 -23.28 -23.27
N ASP A 157 28.46 -24.25 -22.81
CA ASP A 157 28.85 -25.66 -22.90
C ASP A 157 27.93 -26.28 -23.96
N GLY A 158 28.47 -26.39 -25.17
CA GLY A 158 27.81 -27.10 -26.25
C GLY A 158 27.80 -28.60 -25.98
N ARG A 159 26.63 -29.22 -26.05
CA ARG A 159 26.37 -30.54 -26.64
C ARG A 159 24.90 -30.95 -26.46
N GLY A 160 24.23 -31.18 -27.59
CA GLY A 160 23.43 -32.39 -27.85
C GLY A 160 22.06 -32.58 -27.18
N SER A 161 21.03 -32.34 -28.00
CA SER A 161 19.87 -33.21 -28.26
C SER A 161 18.70 -33.42 -27.27
N THR A 162 17.52 -33.19 -27.89
CA THR A 162 16.24 -33.93 -27.84
C THR A 162 15.26 -33.70 -26.70
N GLY A 163 14.15 -33.03 -27.05
CA GLY A 163 12.78 -33.56 -26.91
C GLY A 163 12.08 -33.35 -25.57
N GLY A 164 11.04 -32.53 -25.56
CA GLY A 164 10.12 -32.45 -24.42
C GLY A 164 9.05 -31.37 -24.55
N SER A 165 7.89 -31.78 -25.08
CA SER A 165 6.56 -31.20 -24.92
C SER A 165 6.43 -29.69 -24.69
N GLY A 166 5.97 -29.01 -25.73
CA GLY A 166 5.42 -27.66 -25.65
C GLY A 166 4.17 -27.63 -24.77
N VAL A 167 4.35 -27.21 -23.52
CA VAL A 167 3.31 -26.48 -22.79
C VAL A 167 3.47 -25.03 -23.20
N ARG A 168 2.61 -24.55 -24.12
CA ARG A 168 2.43 -23.12 -24.36
C ARG A 168 1.92 -22.52 -23.05
N GLY A 169 2.85 -21.99 -22.26
CA GLY A 169 2.53 -21.06 -21.19
C GLY A 169 1.88 -19.85 -21.84
N ASP A 170 0.59 -19.70 -21.57
CA ASP A 170 -0.23 -18.58 -21.95
C ASP A 170 0.33 -17.34 -21.21
N ASN A 171 1.22 -16.60 -21.87
CA ASN A 171 1.76 -15.33 -21.39
C ASN A 171 0.62 -14.30 -21.42
N THR A 172 -0.15 -14.21 -20.34
CA THR A 172 -1.17 -13.17 -20.11
C THR A 172 -0.55 -11.82 -19.69
N SER A 173 0.66 -11.50 -20.16
CA SER A 173 1.46 -10.35 -19.68
C SER A 173 1.17 -9.00 -20.36
N ASP A 174 0.41 -8.96 -21.45
CA ASP A 174 0.58 -7.85 -22.40
C ASP A 174 -0.39 -6.67 -22.26
N ASP A 175 -1.37 -6.69 -21.34
CA ASP A 175 -2.43 -5.66 -21.28
C ASP A 175 -2.46 -4.81 -20.00
N TRP A 176 -1.39 -4.84 -19.21
CA TRP A 176 -1.34 -4.07 -17.97
C TRP A 176 -1.12 -2.58 -18.19
N GLY A 177 -0.66 -2.15 -19.37
CA GLY A 177 -0.28 -0.78 -19.73
C GLY A 177 0.80 -0.16 -18.80
N PRO A 178 1.21 1.10 -19.02
CA PRO A 178 2.37 1.67 -18.33
C PRO A 178 2.12 1.91 -16.83
N PRO A 179 3.15 1.82 -15.98
CA PRO A 179 3.02 2.16 -14.56
C PRO A 179 2.63 3.63 -14.39
N GLU A 180 1.78 3.88 -13.40
CA GLU A 180 1.31 5.22 -13.04
C GLU A 180 2.04 5.76 -11.80
N LEU A 181 2.49 4.86 -10.92
CA LEU A 181 3.36 5.15 -9.80
C LEU A 181 4.55 4.19 -9.82
N VAL A 182 5.77 4.73 -9.86
CA VAL A 182 6.98 3.92 -9.73
C VAL A 182 7.66 4.24 -8.41
N LEU A 183 7.89 3.22 -7.60
CA LEU A 183 8.59 3.32 -6.33
C LEU A 183 9.96 2.66 -6.47
N GLY A 184 11.01 3.38 -6.11
CA GLY A 184 12.36 2.89 -6.20
C GLY A 184 13.35 3.55 -5.25
N VAL A 185 14.63 3.28 -5.49
CA VAL A 185 15.76 3.89 -4.77
C VAL A 185 16.75 4.51 -5.75
N GLN A 186 17.64 5.37 -5.27
CA GLN A 186 18.59 6.11 -6.12
C GLN A 186 19.47 5.19 -7.00
N LYS A 187 19.74 3.96 -6.55
CA LYS A 187 20.54 2.98 -7.30
C LYS A 187 19.85 2.48 -8.57
N ASP A 188 18.52 2.66 -8.70
CA ASP A 188 17.76 2.21 -9.85
C ASP A 188 17.83 3.15 -11.06
N VAL A 189 18.55 4.29 -11.00
CA VAL A 189 18.59 5.28 -12.10
C VAL A 189 18.95 4.64 -13.45
N VAL A 190 20.00 3.81 -13.47
CA VAL A 190 20.46 3.14 -14.71
C VAL A 190 19.41 2.15 -15.20
N TRP A 191 18.87 1.32 -14.30
CA TRP A 191 17.81 0.36 -14.63
C TRP A 191 16.57 1.08 -15.18
N ALA A 192 16.14 2.15 -14.53
CA ALA A 192 14.96 2.92 -14.89
C ALA A 192 15.08 3.57 -16.26
N ARG A 193 16.27 4.09 -16.62
CA ARG A 193 16.55 4.62 -17.96
C ARG A 193 16.38 3.59 -19.07
N CYS A 194 16.70 2.33 -18.78
CA CYS A 194 16.64 1.25 -19.76
C CYS A 194 15.24 0.59 -19.85
N HIS A 195 14.46 0.58 -18.77
CA HIS A 195 13.25 -0.25 -18.67
C HIS A 195 11.96 0.54 -18.44
N LEU A 196 12.03 1.83 -18.08
CA LEU A 196 10.83 2.66 -17.91
C LEU A 196 10.65 3.59 -19.10
N PRO A 197 9.40 3.99 -19.41
CA PRO A 197 9.13 5.06 -20.36
C PRO A 197 9.93 6.33 -20.02
N LYS A 198 10.34 7.07 -21.04
CA LYS A 198 10.99 8.37 -20.84
C LYS A 198 10.10 9.29 -20.01
N LEU A 199 10.74 10.11 -19.18
CA LEU A 199 10.13 11.04 -18.24
C LEU A 199 9.35 10.38 -17.08
N THR A 200 9.46 9.06 -16.90
CA THR A 200 8.86 8.38 -15.74
C THR A 200 9.50 8.87 -14.45
N ARG A 201 8.67 9.36 -13.53
CA ARG A 201 9.10 9.84 -12.21
C ARG A 201 9.18 8.67 -11.23
N VAL A 202 10.30 8.54 -10.54
CA VAL A 202 10.50 7.49 -9.53
C VAL A 202 10.49 8.11 -8.14
N TYR A 203 9.66 7.57 -7.25
CA TYR A 203 9.44 8.08 -5.90
C TYR A 203 9.99 7.11 -4.85
N SER A 204 10.25 7.61 -3.65
CA SER A 204 10.71 6.77 -2.54
C SER A 204 9.55 6.03 -1.88
N ARG A 205 9.89 4.97 -1.15
CA ARG A 205 8.99 4.30 -0.19
C ARG A 205 8.31 5.30 0.76
N ASP A 206 9.07 6.23 1.31
CA ASP A 206 8.56 7.19 2.30
C ASP A 206 7.55 8.18 1.68
N ALA A 207 7.68 8.49 0.39
CA ALA A 207 6.69 9.29 -0.33
C ALA A 207 5.32 8.58 -0.39
N LEU A 208 5.30 7.27 -0.68
CA LEU A 208 4.06 6.47 -0.63
C LEU A 208 3.48 6.48 0.79
N ILE A 209 4.30 6.19 1.80
CA ILE A 209 3.85 6.13 3.20
C ILE A 209 3.24 7.48 3.63
N ALA A 210 3.87 8.60 3.27
CA ALA A 210 3.32 9.92 3.56
C ALA A 210 1.96 10.15 2.89
N CYS A 211 1.77 9.70 1.65
CA CYS A 211 0.48 9.78 0.95
C CYS A 211 -0.60 8.97 1.66
N VAL A 212 -0.28 7.73 2.06
CA VAL A 212 -1.20 6.85 2.81
C VAL A 212 -1.58 7.45 4.15
N VAL A 213 -0.61 7.95 4.91
CA VAL A 213 -0.87 8.57 6.22
C VAL A 213 -1.79 9.78 6.12
N ARG A 214 -1.58 10.61 5.10
CA ARG A 214 -2.36 11.83 4.85
C ARG A 214 -3.68 11.59 4.11
N GLY A 215 -3.91 10.36 3.64
CA GLY A 215 -5.02 10.02 2.76
C GLY A 215 -5.05 10.84 1.47
N LYS A 216 -3.91 11.32 0.97
CA LYS A 216 -3.84 12.22 -0.19
C LYS A 216 -2.69 11.81 -1.09
N LEU A 217 -2.95 11.75 -2.39
CA LEU A 217 -1.89 11.55 -3.38
C LEU A 217 -1.20 12.89 -3.65
N ASP A 218 -0.28 13.27 -2.77
CA ASP A 218 0.50 14.49 -2.85
C ASP A 218 1.99 14.11 -2.83
N LEU A 219 2.44 13.63 -3.99
CA LEU A 219 3.79 13.10 -4.15
C LEU A 219 4.81 14.26 -4.12
N PRO A 220 5.87 14.16 -3.29
CA PRO A 220 6.92 15.16 -3.23
C PRO A 220 7.77 15.16 -4.51
N ARG A 221 8.89 15.88 -4.51
CA ARG A 221 9.87 15.80 -5.61
C ARG A 221 10.30 14.33 -5.82
N PRO A 222 10.31 13.82 -7.06
CA PRO A 222 10.79 12.47 -7.33
C PRO A 222 12.28 12.34 -6.99
N LEU A 223 12.72 11.12 -6.65
CA LEU A 223 14.13 10.80 -6.46
C LEU A 223 14.92 11.12 -7.74
N PHE A 224 14.36 10.72 -8.88
CA PHE A 224 14.87 11.02 -10.21
C PHE A 224 13.78 10.83 -11.26
N VAL A 225 14.11 11.20 -12.49
CA VAL A 225 13.27 11.02 -13.67
C VAL A 225 14.03 10.13 -14.65
N ALA A 226 13.39 9.08 -15.16
CA ALA A 226 13.96 8.21 -16.18
C ALA A 226 14.15 9.01 -17.48
N GLY A 227 15.38 9.24 -17.90
CA GLY A 227 15.73 10.05 -19.07
C GLY A 227 17.18 9.90 -19.45
#